data_AF-A0AAU7V0T4-F1
#
_entry.id   AF-A0AAU7V0T4-F1
#
_cell.length_a   1.000
_cell.length_b   1.000
_cell.length_c   1.000
_cell.angle_alpha   90.00
_cell.angle_beta   90.00
_cell.angle_gamma   90.00
#
_symmetry.space_group_name_H-M   'P 1'
#
loop_
_entity.id
_entity.type
_entity.pdbx_description
1 polymer ?
#
loop_
_entity_poly.entity_id
_entity_poly.type
_entity_poly.pdbx_seq_one_letter_code
_entity_poly.pdbx_strand_id
1 'polypeptide(L)'
;MSDRSTQGRSRLETPQASRFRFNFDAEAVGRVSESIARFLGTGRYLAIQTIVVIVWIALNIAAVGLQWDPYPFILLNLAFSTQAAYAAPLILLAQNRQENRDRVSLEEDRARAEQTKADTEFLARELAALRLAVGEVATRDYLRRELDDLRALLIDDENEDDAGAPRTRGPRR
;
A
#
# COMPACT_ATOMS: atom_id res chain seq x y z
N MET A 1 -19.74 15.93 -67.43
CA MET A 1 -20.43 17.15 -66.95
C MET A 1 -21.11 16.75 -65.64
N SER A 2 -20.64 17.03 -64.44
CA SER A 2 -19.54 17.87 -63.98
C SER A 2 -19.00 17.29 -62.67
N ASP A 3 -17.71 17.49 -62.51
CA ASP A 3 -16.84 17.09 -61.42
C ASP A 3 -16.94 18.10 -60.25
N ARG A 4 -16.49 17.66 -59.07
CA ARG A 4 -16.01 18.44 -57.90
C ARG A 4 -16.98 19.05 -56.88
N SER A 5 -16.50 18.89 -55.65
CA SER A 5 -16.43 19.87 -54.55
C SER A 5 -17.50 19.81 -53.47
N THR A 6 -17.31 18.91 -52.50
CA THR A 6 -17.37 19.32 -51.08
C THR A 6 -16.61 18.35 -50.16
N GLN A 7 -15.31 18.23 -50.40
CA GLN A 7 -14.38 17.71 -49.41
C GLN A 7 -14.01 18.86 -48.45
N GLY A 8 -14.02 18.60 -47.14
CA GLY A 8 -13.24 19.38 -46.18
C GLY A 8 -13.94 20.56 -45.49
N ARG A 9 -15.00 20.31 -44.72
CA ARG A 9 -15.27 21.15 -43.53
C ARG A 9 -14.37 20.66 -42.40
N SER A 10 -13.08 21.01 -42.47
CA SER A 10 -12.15 20.90 -41.35
C SER A 10 -12.71 21.68 -40.18
N ARG A 11 -13.01 20.95 -39.09
CA ARG A 11 -13.42 21.52 -37.81
C ARG A 11 -12.22 22.25 -37.20
N LEU A 12 -12.15 23.57 -37.40
CA LEU A 12 -11.19 24.48 -36.77
C LEU A 12 -11.57 24.80 -35.30
N GLU A 13 -11.96 23.81 -34.50
CA GLU A 13 -12.40 24.03 -33.11
C GLU A 13 -11.61 23.23 -32.06
N THR A 14 -10.43 22.72 -32.41
CA THR A 14 -9.52 22.18 -31.40
C THR A 14 -8.50 23.26 -31.08
N PRO A 15 -8.57 23.94 -29.92
CA PRO A 15 -7.47 24.77 -29.48
C PRO A 15 -6.26 23.85 -29.32
N GLN A 16 -5.32 23.96 -30.26
CA GLN A 16 -4.01 23.32 -30.16
C GLN A 16 -3.25 24.08 -29.07
N ALA A 17 -3.56 23.76 -27.81
CA ALA A 17 -2.78 24.21 -26.68
C ALA A 17 -1.37 23.65 -26.87
N SER A 18 -0.46 24.51 -27.32
CA SER A 18 0.98 24.26 -27.28
C SER A 18 1.36 24.04 -25.83
N ARG A 19 1.27 22.77 -25.38
CA ARG A 19 1.77 22.36 -24.09
C ARG A 19 3.28 22.40 -24.21
N PHE A 20 3.86 23.55 -23.87
CA PHE A 20 5.26 23.64 -23.48
C PHE A 20 5.46 22.67 -22.31
N ARG A 21 5.72 21.40 -22.63
CA ARG A 21 6.14 20.40 -21.65
C ARG A 21 7.60 20.68 -21.39
N PHE A 22 7.86 21.50 -20.37
CA PHE A 22 9.12 21.37 -19.67
C PHE A 22 9.19 19.93 -19.18
N ASN A 23 9.98 19.09 -19.84
CA ASN A 23 10.32 17.76 -19.37
C ASN A 23 11.25 17.94 -18.17
N PHE A 24 10.68 18.36 -17.04
CA PHE A 24 11.34 18.26 -15.76
C PHE A 24 11.48 16.77 -15.48
N ASP A 25 12.73 16.31 -15.49
CA ASP A 25 13.08 14.92 -15.33
C ASP A 25 12.70 14.48 -13.90
N ALA A 26 11.51 13.90 -13.77
CA ALA A 26 10.93 13.55 -12.49
C ALA A 26 11.88 12.62 -11.70
N GLU A 27 12.63 11.76 -12.39
CA GLU A 27 13.59 10.88 -11.74
C GLU A 27 14.74 11.65 -11.08
N ALA A 28 15.26 12.70 -11.75
CA ALA A 28 16.33 13.54 -11.23
C ALA A 28 15.88 14.32 -9.99
N VAL A 29 14.69 14.92 -10.05
CA VAL A 29 14.11 15.65 -8.91
C VAL A 29 13.84 14.73 -7.72
N GLY A 30 13.36 13.50 -7.96
CA GLY A 30 13.11 12.53 -6.89
C GLY A 30 14.37 12.17 -6.08
N ARG A 31 15.50 11.94 -6.77
CA ARG A 31 16.78 11.68 -6.11
C ARG A 31 17.30 12.88 -5.33
N VAL A 32 17.09 14.09 -5.85
CA VAL A 32 17.47 15.34 -5.18
C VAL A 32 16.62 15.57 -3.93
N SER A 33 15.30 15.38 -4.01
CA SER A 33 14.39 15.50 -2.86
C SER A 33 14.73 14.54 -1.73
N GLU A 34 15.03 13.27 -2.04
CA GLU A 34 15.44 12.27 -1.04
C GLU A 34 16.78 12.65 -0.37
N SER A 35 17.73 13.20 -1.12
CA SER A 35 18.98 13.71 -0.56
C SER A 35 18.75 14.92 0.35
N ILE A 36 17.88 15.84 -0.07
CA ILE A 36 17.55 17.06 0.69
C ILE A 36 16.78 16.71 1.97
N ALA A 37 15.84 15.76 1.91
CA ALA A 37 15.09 15.29 3.08
C ALA A 37 16.02 14.68 4.15
N ARG A 38 16.95 13.82 3.74
CA ARG A 38 17.95 13.23 4.66
C ARG A 38 18.91 14.29 5.22
N PHE A 39 19.26 15.29 4.42
CA PHE A 39 20.16 16.36 4.82
C PHE A 39 19.51 17.36 5.80
N LEU A 40 18.28 17.80 5.53
CA LEU A 40 17.51 18.73 6.37
C LEU A 40 16.95 18.07 7.64
N GLY A 41 16.63 16.76 7.57
CA GLY A 41 16.14 15.99 8.73
C GLY A 41 17.22 15.68 9.77
N THR A 42 18.50 15.87 9.43
CA THR A 42 19.61 15.66 10.36
C THR A 42 20.03 17.00 10.98
N GLY A 43 20.23 17.06 12.31
CA GLY A 43 20.71 18.27 13.01
C GLY A 43 22.06 18.82 12.51
N ARG A 44 22.74 18.08 11.64
CA ARG A 44 23.96 18.46 10.93
C ARG A 44 23.79 19.70 10.03
N TYR A 45 22.62 19.91 9.42
CA TYR A 45 22.38 21.12 8.62
C TYR A 45 22.44 22.39 9.48
N LEU A 46 21.74 22.38 10.62
CA LEU A 46 21.73 23.50 11.57
C LEU A 46 23.13 23.78 12.14
N ALA A 47 23.90 22.73 12.42
CA ALA A 47 25.28 22.87 12.88
C ALA A 47 26.18 23.55 11.84
N ILE A 48 26.15 23.09 10.59
CA ILE A 48 26.93 23.70 9.49
C ILE A 48 26.51 25.17 9.29
N GLN A 49 25.21 25.44 9.26
CA GLN A 49 24.67 26.79 9.03
C GLN A 49 25.06 27.75 10.16
N THR A 50 25.08 27.29 11.41
CA THR A 50 25.57 28.06 12.56
C THR A 50 27.06 28.36 12.43
N ILE A 51 27.88 27.37 12.05
CA ILE A 51 29.33 27.56 11.84
C ILE A 51 29.58 28.61 10.74
N VAL A 52 28.84 28.56 9.63
CA VAL A 52 28.95 29.54 8.54
C VAL A 52 28.67 30.96 9.04
N VAL A 53 27.62 31.15 9.84
CA VAL A 53 27.31 32.47 10.44
C VAL A 53 28.42 32.94 11.37
N ILE A 54 28.94 32.06 12.24
CA ILE A 54 30.05 32.39 13.14
C ILE A 54 31.30 32.80 12.35
N VAL A 55 31.66 32.04 11.31
CA VAL A 55 32.82 32.33 10.45
C VAL A 55 32.62 33.66 9.72
N TRP A 56 31.42 33.96 9.23
CA TRP A 56 31.13 35.24 8.57
C TRP A 56 31.32 36.42 9.52
N ILE A 57 30.76 36.32 10.73
CA ILE A 57 30.93 37.35 11.77
C ILE A 57 32.42 37.51 12.11
N ALA A 58 33.16 36.40 12.28
CA ALA A 58 34.58 36.43 12.59
C ALA A 58 35.43 37.07 11.47
N LEU A 59 35.15 36.75 10.20
CA LEU A 59 35.80 37.38 9.05
C LEU A 59 35.50 38.88 8.99
N ASN A 60 34.26 39.28 9.28
CA ASN A 60 33.87 40.68 9.31
C ASN A 60 34.61 41.47 10.39
N ILE A 61 34.73 40.89 11.60
CA ILE A 61 35.50 41.47 12.70
C ILE A 61 37.00 41.45 12.40
N ALA A 62 37.54 40.46 11.69
CA ALA A 62 38.96 40.46 11.31
C ALA A 62 39.28 41.51 10.23
N ALA A 63 38.31 41.82 9.36
CA ALA A 63 38.43 42.78 8.27
C ALA A 63 37.98 44.20 8.65
N VAL A 64 38.20 44.64 9.91
CA VAL A 64 37.79 45.98 10.41
C VAL A 64 38.27 47.11 9.50
N GLY A 65 39.45 46.99 8.90
CA GLY A 65 40.04 48.01 8.04
C GLY A 65 39.40 48.16 6.66
N LEU A 66 38.67 47.14 6.18
CA LEU A 66 37.99 47.17 4.86
C LEU A 66 36.48 47.38 4.97
N GLN A 67 35.89 47.30 6.17
CA GLN A 67 34.46 47.53 6.42
C GLN A 67 33.56 46.80 5.41
N TRP A 68 33.87 45.52 5.13
CA TRP A 68 33.29 44.80 4.01
C TRP A 68 31.77 44.51 4.18
N ASP A 69 31.27 44.47 5.41
CA ASP A 69 29.83 44.42 5.73
C ASP A 69 29.56 45.02 7.14
N PRO A 70 29.48 46.36 7.29
CA PRO A 70 29.33 47.02 8.60
C PRO A 70 27.99 46.68 9.27
N TYR A 71 27.93 46.80 10.60
CA TYR A 71 26.68 46.62 11.36
C TYR A 71 25.57 47.50 10.74
N PRO A 72 24.42 46.93 10.29
CA PRO A 72 23.77 45.68 10.72
C PRO A 72 23.88 44.48 9.75
N PHE A 73 25.04 44.24 9.11
CA PHE A 73 25.31 43.09 8.23
C PHE A 73 24.33 42.92 7.06
N ILE A 74 24.26 43.92 6.18
CA ILE A 74 23.27 43.98 5.09
C ILE A 74 23.44 42.81 4.11
N LEU A 75 24.68 42.38 3.85
CA LEU A 75 24.98 41.33 2.88
C LEU A 75 24.58 39.96 3.41
N LEU A 76 24.86 39.68 4.69
CA LEU A 76 24.41 38.44 5.33
C LEU A 76 22.87 38.35 5.30
N ASN A 77 22.20 39.47 5.60
CA ASN A 77 20.74 39.51 5.62
C ASN A 77 20.13 39.32 4.22
N LEU A 78 20.75 39.92 3.20
CA LEU A 78 20.35 39.73 1.80
C LEU A 78 20.55 38.28 1.35
N ALA A 79 21.67 37.65 1.74
CA ALA A 79 21.94 36.25 1.43
C ALA A 79 20.89 35.34 2.06
N PHE A 80 20.55 35.54 3.34
CA PHE A 80 19.49 34.80 4.01
C PHE A 80 18.11 35.00 3.39
N SER A 81 17.78 36.24 3.03
CA SER A 81 16.52 36.55 2.35
C SER A 81 16.41 35.83 1.01
N THR A 82 17.51 35.80 0.25
CA THR A 82 17.57 35.10 -1.04
C THR A 82 17.52 33.58 -0.85
N GLN A 83 18.19 33.05 0.17
CA GLN A 83 18.15 31.63 0.54
C GLN A 83 16.72 31.20 0.87
N ALA A 84 15.99 31.97 1.68
CA ALA A 84 14.60 31.70 2.01
C ALA A 84 13.70 31.79 0.77
N ALA A 85 13.91 32.79 -0.09
CA ALA A 85 13.14 32.98 -1.31
C ALA A 85 13.28 31.81 -2.30
N TYR A 86 14.48 31.24 -2.46
CA TYR A 86 14.69 30.06 -3.32
C TYR A 86 14.27 28.74 -2.64
N ALA A 87 14.29 28.68 -1.31
CA ALA A 87 13.81 27.50 -0.59
C ALA A 87 12.32 27.25 -0.80
N ALA A 88 11.48 28.29 -0.81
CA ALA A 88 10.03 28.17 -1.00
C ALA A 88 9.59 27.37 -2.25
N PRO A 89 10.04 27.71 -3.49
CA PRO A 89 9.66 26.94 -4.68
C PRO A 89 10.23 25.51 -4.66
N LEU A 90 11.42 25.30 -4.10
CA LEU A 90 12.01 23.97 -3.99
C LEU A 90 11.22 23.09 -3.02
N ILE A 91 10.78 23.65 -1.89
CA ILE A 91 9.92 22.98 -0.92
C ILE A 91 8.56 22.66 -1.55
N LEU A 92 7.95 23.59 -2.28
CA LEU A 92 6.68 23.36 -2.99
C LEU A 92 6.79 22.22 -4.02
N LEU A 93 7.91 22.12 -4.74
CA LEU A 93 8.18 21.01 -5.66
C LEU A 93 8.34 19.69 -4.92
N ALA A 94 9.03 19.68 -3.78
CA ALA A 94 9.17 18.49 -2.94
C ALA A 94 7.81 18.06 -2.35
N GLN A 95 6.98 19.01 -1.92
CA GLN A 95 5.66 18.76 -1.34
C GLN A 95 4.68 18.19 -2.37
N ASN A 96 4.54 18.79 -3.56
CA ASN A 96 3.67 18.29 -4.63
C ASN A 96 3.98 16.82 -4.99
N ARG A 97 5.25 16.43 -4.90
CA ARG A 97 5.67 15.05 -5.16
C ARG A 97 5.33 14.12 -4.02
N GLN A 98 5.55 14.55 -2.79
CA GLN A 98 5.19 13.77 -1.61
C GLN A 98 3.69 13.50 -1.62
N GLU A 99 2.87 14.53 -1.87
CA GLU A 99 1.42 14.42 -1.97
C GLU A 99 0.98 13.46 -3.08
N ASN A 100 1.62 13.49 -4.26
CA ASN A 100 1.29 12.56 -5.33
C ASN A 100 1.65 11.10 -4.97
N ARG A 101 2.79 10.88 -4.29
CA ARG A 101 3.17 9.54 -3.80
C ARG A 101 2.20 9.04 -2.73
N ASP A 102 1.86 9.90 -1.78
CA ASP A 102 0.93 9.60 -0.70
C ASP A 102 -0.46 9.29 -1.28
N ARG A 103 -0.90 10.01 -2.31
CA ARG A 103 -2.14 9.73 -3.02
C ARG A 103 -2.16 8.35 -3.67
N VAL A 104 -1.10 7.98 -4.40
CA VAL A 104 -1.01 6.65 -5.01
C VAL A 104 -1.02 5.55 -3.95
N SER A 105 -0.27 5.72 -2.86
CA SER A 105 -0.29 4.78 -1.73
C SER A 105 -1.68 4.61 -1.14
N LEU A 106 -2.42 5.71 -0.95
CA LEU A 106 -3.79 5.68 -0.42
C LEU A 106 -4.77 5.01 -1.40
N GLU A 107 -4.61 5.21 -2.70
CA GLU A 107 -5.43 4.55 -3.72
C GLU A 107 -5.17 3.03 -3.74
N GLU A 108 -3.91 2.59 -3.66
CA GLU A 108 -3.56 1.18 -3.54
C GLU A 108 -4.10 0.54 -2.26
N ASP A 109 -3.96 1.22 -1.11
CA ASP A 109 -4.45 0.72 0.17
C ASP A 109 -5.98 0.56 0.16
N ARG A 110 -6.71 1.50 -0.46
CA ARG A 110 -8.16 1.39 -0.66
C ARG A 110 -8.51 0.19 -1.52
N ALA A 111 -7.83 0.01 -2.65
CA ALA A 111 -8.09 -1.14 -3.54
C ALA A 111 -7.83 -2.47 -2.83
N ARG A 112 -6.74 -2.57 -2.05
CA ARG A 112 -6.44 -3.77 -1.23
C ARG A 112 -7.49 -4.01 -0.15
N ALA A 113 -7.98 -2.95 0.50
CA ALA A 113 -9.04 -3.07 1.51
C ALA A 113 -10.36 -3.56 0.89
N GLU A 114 -10.72 -3.08 -0.30
CA GLU A 114 -11.89 -3.55 -1.04
C GLU A 114 -11.77 -5.04 -1.42
N GLN A 115 -10.60 -5.46 -1.93
CA GLN A 115 -10.34 -6.87 -2.24
C GLN A 115 -10.42 -7.75 -1.00
N THR A 116 -9.75 -7.35 0.09
CA THR A 116 -9.75 -8.11 1.36
C THR A 116 -11.18 -8.25 1.90
N LYS A 117 -12.00 -7.20 1.78
CA LYS A 117 -13.41 -7.25 2.16
C LYS A 117 -14.19 -8.25 1.29
N ALA A 118 -14.01 -8.22 -0.02
CA ALA A 118 -14.68 -9.14 -0.95
C ALA A 118 -14.28 -10.60 -0.66
N ASP A 119 -12.99 -10.87 -0.43
CA ASP A 119 -12.48 -12.21 -0.08
C ASP A 119 -13.07 -12.69 1.25
N THR A 120 -13.15 -11.80 2.25
CA THR A 120 -13.74 -12.12 3.55
C THR A 120 -15.24 -12.43 3.41
N GLU A 121 -15.98 -11.65 2.61
CA GLU A 121 -17.40 -11.92 2.33
C GLU A 121 -17.60 -13.23 1.58
N PHE A 122 -16.70 -13.54 0.63
CA PHE A 122 -16.72 -14.81 -0.10
C PHE A 122 -16.48 -16.00 0.84
N LEU A 123 -15.40 -15.96 1.62
CA LEU A 123 -15.09 -17.00 2.61
C LEU A 123 -16.22 -17.17 3.64
N ALA A 124 -16.86 -16.08 4.08
CA ALA A 124 -17.99 -16.16 5.00
C ALA A 124 -19.20 -16.87 4.36
N ARG A 125 -19.48 -16.62 3.07
CA ARG A 125 -20.55 -17.32 2.33
C ARG A 125 -20.22 -18.80 2.12
N GLU A 126 -18.98 -19.11 1.74
CA GLU A 126 -18.53 -20.50 1.59
C GLU A 126 -18.60 -21.25 2.92
N LEU A 127 -18.16 -20.64 4.02
CA LEU A 127 -18.24 -21.23 5.36
C LEU A 127 -19.70 -21.47 5.76
N ALA A 128 -20.61 -20.54 5.47
CA ALA A 128 -22.04 -20.71 5.73
C ALA A 128 -22.63 -21.87 4.91
N ALA A 129 -22.28 -21.97 3.63
CA ALA A 129 -22.72 -23.07 2.76
C ALA A 129 -22.15 -24.42 3.24
N LEU A 130 -20.86 -24.47 3.57
CA LEU A 130 -20.21 -25.67 4.13
C LEU A 130 -20.86 -26.08 5.45
N ARG A 131 -21.18 -25.13 6.33
CA ARG A 131 -21.88 -25.40 7.59
C ARG A 131 -23.25 -26.02 7.37
N LEU A 132 -24.02 -25.54 6.39
CA LEU A 132 -25.32 -26.12 6.06
C LEU A 132 -25.17 -27.53 5.50
N ALA A 133 -24.25 -27.74 4.55
CA ALA A 133 -23.98 -29.06 3.97
C ALA A 133 -23.51 -30.09 5.02
N VAL A 134 -22.61 -29.70 5.93
CA VAL A 134 -22.17 -30.56 7.05
C VAL A 134 -23.31 -30.80 8.04
N GLY A 135 -24.14 -29.78 8.31
CA GLY A 135 -25.32 -29.91 9.17
C GLY A 135 -26.35 -30.93 8.64
N GLU A 136 -26.51 -31.02 7.32
CA GLU A 136 -27.39 -32.01 6.68
C GLU A 136 -26.78 -33.42 6.67
N VAL A 137 -25.49 -33.57 6.33
CA VAL A 137 -24.79 -34.87 6.24
C VAL A 137 -24.51 -35.50 7.61
N ALA A 138 -24.25 -34.69 8.63
CA ALA A 138 -24.10 -35.15 10.01
C ALA A 138 -25.45 -35.09 10.76
N THR A 139 -26.56 -35.41 10.10
CA THR A 139 -27.82 -35.57 10.83
C THR A 139 -27.65 -36.68 11.85
N ARG A 140 -27.92 -36.36 13.13
CA ARG A 140 -27.87 -37.30 14.26
C ARG A 140 -28.54 -38.64 13.94
N ASP A 141 -29.59 -38.62 13.13
CA ASP A 141 -30.35 -39.80 12.72
C ASP A 141 -29.63 -40.66 11.67
N TYR A 142 -28.75 -40.11 10.83
CA TYR A 142 -27.91 -40.90 9.92
C TYR A 142 -26.79 -41.60 10.71
N LEU A 143 -26.05 -40.84 11.53
CA LEU A 143 -25.02 -41.38 12.44
C LEU A 143 -25.61 -42.44 13.39
N ARG A 144 -26.82 -42.23 13.89
CA ARG A 144 -27.51 -43.19 14.76
C ARG A 144 -27.94 -44.45 14.00
N ARG A 145 -28.45 -44.31 12.77
CA ARG A 145 -28.77 -45.47 11.93
C ARG A 145 -27.54 -46.29 11.59
N GLU A 146 -26.45 -45.66 11.18
CA GLU A 146 -25.21 -46.37 10.85
C GLU A 146 -24.62 -47.10 12.08
N LEU A 147 -24.67 -46.45 13.26
CA LEU A 147 -24.27 -47.08 14.52
C LEU A 147 -25.19 -48.24 14.93
N ASP A 148 -26.50 -48.10 14.73
CA ASP A 148 -27.47 -49.16 15.01
C ASP A 148 -27.31 -50.34 14.04
N ASP A 149 -27.00 -50.08 12.77
CA ASP A 149 -26.72 -51.11 11.73
C ASP A 149 -25.42 -51.88 12.05
N LEU A 150 -24.34 -51.15 12.36
CA LEU A 150 -23.08 -51.75 12.83
C LEU A 150 -23.27 -52.59 14.10
N ARG A 151 -24.07 -52.09 15.05
CA ARG A 151 -24.42 -52.84 16.26
C ARG A 151 -25.22 -54.11 15.93
N ALA A 152 -26.14 -54.04 14.98
CA ALA A 152 -26.94 -55.19 14.58
C ALA A 152 -26.05 -56.27 13.93
N LEU A 153 -25.13 -55.88 13.05
CA LEU A 153 -24.18 -56.79 12.42
C LEU A 153 -23.28 -57.50 13.44
N LEU A 154 -22.74 -56.78 14.42
CA LEU A 154 -21.89 -57.39 15.45
C LEU A 154 -22.66 -58.35 16.38
N ILE A 155 -23.93 -58.06 16.66
CA ILE A 155 -24.79 -58.95 17.46
C ILE A 155 -25.13 -60.23 16.69
N ASP A 156 -25.33 -60.14 15.37
CA ASP A 156 -25.62 -61.30 14.54
C ASP A 156 -24.41 -62.24 14.48
N ASP A 157 -23.19 -61.70 14.30
CA ASP A 157 -21.93 -62.46 14.38
C ASP A 157 -21.75 -63.13 15.76
N GLU A 158 -22.02 -62.43 16.88
CA GLU A 158 -21.94 -63.03 18.23
C GLU A 158 -22.94 -64.19 18.43
N ASN A 159 -24.11 -64.15 17.79
CA ASN A 159 -25.13 -65.21 17.90
C ASN A 159 -24.83 -66.42 17.02
N GLU A 160 -24.20 -66.22 15.85
CA GLU A 160 -23.74 -67.31 14.99
C GLU A 160 -22.60 -68.11 15.64
N ASP A 161 -21.71 -67.46 16.39
CA ASP A 161 -20.64 -68.11 17.15
C ASP A 161 -21.16 -68.94 18.35
N ASP A 162 -22.25 -68.54 19.02
CA ASP A 162 -22.85 -69.30 20.13
C ASP A 162 -23.70 -70.50 19.65
N ALA A 163 -24.30 -70.40 18.45
CA ALA A 163 -25.11 -71.48 17.87
C ALA A 163 -24.29 -72.67 17.34
N GLY A 164 -22.96 -72.52 17.19
CA GLY A 164 -22.05 -73.52 16.65
C GLY A 164 -21.52 -74.57 17.64
N ALA A 165 -21.79 -74.47 18.95
CA ALA A 165 -21.23 -75.40 19.93
C ALA A 165 -21.99 -76.76 19.95
N PRO A 166 -21.36 -77.90 19.55
CA PRO A 166 -22.06 -79.18 19.50
C PRO A 166 -22.27 -79.73 20.92
N ARG A 167 -23.54 -79.76 21.37
CA ARG A 167 -23.94 -80.43 22.62
C ARG A 167 -23.78 -81.94 22.48
N THR A 168 -22.64 -82.46 22.95
CA THR A 168 -22.38 -83.89 23.03
C THR A 168 -23.41 -84.59 23.93
N ARG A 169 -24.09 -85.58 23.36
CA ARG A 169 -25.17 -86.39 23.92
C ARG A 169 -24.60 -87.39 24.95
N GLY A 170 -25.05 -87.31 26.21
CA GLY A 170 -24.81 -88.34 27.25
C GLY A 170 -26.02 -89.27 27.41
N PRO A 171 -25.85 -90.60 27.63
CA PRO A 171 -26.91 -91.58 27.39
C PRO A 171 -27.79 -91.94 28.60
N ARG A 172 -29.05 -92.24 28.26
CA ARG A 172 -30.05 -93.13 28.89
C ARG A 172 -29.79 -93.68 30.30
N ARG A 173 -30.81 -93.52 31.17
CA ARG A 173 -31.58 -94.64 31.73
C ARG A 173 -33.04 -94.27 31.84
#